data_AF-A0AAW1S7M9-F1
#
_entry.id   AF-A0AAW1S7M9-F1
#
_cell.length_a   1.000
_cell.length_b   1.000
_cell.length_c   1.000
_cell.angle_alpha   90.00
_cell.angle_beta   90.00
_cell.angle_gamma   90.00
#
_symmetry.space_group_name_H-M   'P 1'
#
loop_
_entity.id
_entity.type
_entity.pdbx_description
1 polymer ?
#
loop_
_entity_poly.entity_id
_entity_poly.type
_entity_poly.pdbx_seq_one_letter_code
_entity_poly.pdbx_strand_id
1 'polypeptide(L)'
;MEALLKTPDLDIDCLNGLDLPDFPAKEDDSGNSSTDAGKQPPPPSKGQRYRQNKKAASESLAVRLAELRQAVEAQEAQKKALILKQTKLQSGLLKNPELLPSEDLLDPSGKVQLSEAPPDLQKYALLLQDRSSVLSLRLPGSKNLTITTGELALLPTSECTRLWKMTVTELTGLLLEARGNPDSPAGQQVVKDLIDWELIIGAKRFHNKPSLRELFSQSPSAMDPAWDPSMMPPMKWDEIGAAMGLTEQQVPRLLQLRRSYLTAVRQLLTKRHALLQQVQQLKENLDEDLVLYLDLTDRCYKRILSRFQKTYLIVLTWPRCPDVMELLNALAASAQEPSTRHDTSAFVTREQMRSFPG
;
A
#
# COMPACT_ATOMS: atom_id res chain seq x y z
N MET A 1 36.11 1.73 14.68
CA MET A 1 34.91 0.88 14.75
C MET A 1 34.59 0.50 16.20
N GLU A 2 34.78 1.43 17.14
CA GLU A 2 34.71 1.18 18.59
C GLU A 2 34.00 2.34 19.33
N ALA A 3 33.23 3.16 18.60
CA ALA A 3 32.60 4.38 19.12
C ALA A 3 31.06 4.36 19.06
N LEU A 4 30.42 3.21 18.87
CA LEU A 4 28.96 3.09 18.67
C LEU A 4 28.23 2.22 19.71
N LEU A 5 28.85 1.95 20.86
CA LEU A 5 28.20 1.31 22.00
C LEU A 5 28.28 2.21 23.24
N LYS A 6 27.61 3.37 23.17
CA LYS A 6 27.16 4.07 24.37
C LYS A 6 25.64 4.03 24.38
N THR A 7 25.09 3.03 25.06
CA THR A 7 23.70 3.06 25.51
C THR A 7 23.56 4.26 26.45
N PRO A 8 22.56 5.14 26.25
CA PRO A 8 22.29 6.17 27.24
C PRO A 8 21.81 5.49 28.53
N ASP A 9 22.40 5.89 29.65
CA ASP A 9 21.93 5.51 30.98
C ASP A 9 20.44 5.90 31.08
N LEU A 10 19.60 4.89 31.21
CA LEU A 10 18.19 5.06 31.52
C LEU A 10 18.10 5.64 32.93
N ASP A 11 17.77 6.92 32.98
CA ASP A 11 17.55 7.66 34.22
C ASP A 11 16.34 7.09 34.96
N ILE A 12 16.62 6.31 36.01
CA ILE A 12 15.61 5.58 36.81
C ILE A 12 14.72 6.54 37.61
N ASP A 13 15.12 7.81 37.73
CA ASP A 13 14.37 8.81 38.50
C ASP A 13 13.11 9.34 37.79
N CYS A 14 12.94 9.07 36.49
CA CYS A 14 11.71 9.41 35.74
C CYS A 14 10.50 8.49 36.03
N LEU A 15 10.66 7.41 36.80
CA LEU A 15 9.57 6.49 37.14
C LEU A 15 8.86 6.81 38.46
N ASN A 16 9.29 7.83 39.20
CA ASN A 16 8.67 8.22 40.48
C ASN A 16 7.45 9.15 40.32
N GLY A 17 7.08 9.55 39.11
CA GLY A 17 5.97 10.47 38.82
C GLY A 17 4.73 9.83 38.19
N LEU A 18 4.65 8.50 38.09
CA LEU A 18 3.43 7.83 37.64
C LEU A 18 2.48 7.68 38.82
N ASP A 19 1.47 8.54 38.88
CA ASP A 19 0.29 8.38 39.72
C ASP A 19 -0.31 7.01 39.46
N LEU A 20 -0.06 6.08 40.40
CA LEU A 20 -0.74 4.79 40.42
C LEU A 20 -2.23 5.07 40.61
N PRO A 21 -3.11 4.48 39.78
CA PRO A 21 -4.55 4.69 39.93
C PRO A 21 -4.97 4.22 41.33
N ASP A 22 -5.71 5.09 42.03
CA ASP A 22 -6.34 4.77 43.31
C ASP A 22 -7.18 3.50 43.13
N PHE A 23 -6.70 2.39 43.71
CA PHE A 23 -7.48 1.17 43.78
C PHE A 23 -8.67 1.45 44.70
N PRO A 24 -9.91 1.24 44.24
CA PRO A 24 -11.08 1.46 45.05
C PRO A 24 -10.98 0.59 46.30
N ALA A 25 -11.06 1.22 47.47
CA ALA A 25 -11.16 0.53 48.74
C ALA A 25 -12.37 -0.40 48.65
N LYS A 26 -12.12 -1.71 48.72
CA LYS A 26 -13.20 -2.68 48.90
C LYS A 26 -13.88 -2.34 50.22
N GLU A 27 -15.14 -1.96 50.14
CA GLU A 27 -16.03 -1.89 51.30
C GLU A 27 -16.17 -3.31 51.86
N ASP A 28 -15.61 -3.51 53.04
CA ASP A 28 -15.71 -4.77 53.78
C ASP A 28 -17.16 -4.96 54.23
N ASP A 29 -17.84 -5.89 53.56
CA ASP A 29 -19.12 -6.42 53.97
C ASP A 29 -18.96 -7.17 55.30
N SER A 30 -19.59 -6.61 56.34
CA SER A 30 -19.48 -7.05 57.73
C SER A 30 -20.42 -8.22 58.00
N GLY A 31 -20.03 -9.38 57.48
CA GLY A 31 -20.65 -10.68 57.77
C GLY A 31 -20.13 -11.28 59.08
N ASN A 32 -20.86 -11.00 60.15
CA ASN A 32 -20.70 -11.48 61.51
C ASN A 32 -20.69 -13.02 61.61
N SER A 33 -19.62 -13.66 62.11
CA SER A 33 -19.76 -14.95 62.80
C SER A 33 -18.62 -15.19 63.81
N SER A 34 -19.06 -15.66 64.97
CA SER A 34 -18.36 -15.74 66.24
C SER A 34 -17.58 -17.06 66.40
N THR A 35 -16.69 -17.04 67.41
CA THR A 35 -15.96 -18.15 68.06
C THR A 35 -14.70 -18.66 67.37
N ASP A 36 -13.54 -18.11 67.73
CA ASP A 36 -12.55 -18.81 68.57
C ASP A 36 -11.43 -17.83 68.99
N ALA A 37 -11.24 -17.62 70.29
CA ALA A 37 -10.31 -16.63 70.83
C ALA A 37 -8.87 -17.15 70.90
N GLY A 38 -8.28 -17.41 69.74
CA GLY A 38 -6.84 -17.57 69.60
C GLY A 38 -6.16 -16.20 69.66
N LYS A 39 -5.16 -16.03 70.54
CA LYS A 39 -4.31 -14.84 70.64
C LYS A 39 -3.72 -14.47 69.26
N GLN A 40 -4.39 -13.59 68.52
CA GLN A 40 -3.85 -13.09 67.26
C GLN A 40 -2.74 -12.08 67.54
N PRO A 41 -1.59 -12.19 66.84
CA PRO A 41 -0.53 -11.21 66.94
C PRO A 41 -1.02 -9.82 66.48
N PRO A 42 -0.50 -8.73 67.07
CA PRO A 42 -0.90 -7.38 66.70
C PRO A 42 -0.64 -7.14 65.21
N PRO A 43 -1.53 -6.40 64.52
CA PRO A 43 -1.38 -6.13 63.10
C PRO A 43 -0.06 -5.41 62.83
N PRO A 44 0.65 -5.75 61.73
CA PRO A 44 1.91 -5.09 61.37
C PRO A 44 1.68 -3.59 61.18
N SER A 45 2.66 -2.78 61.61
CA SER A 45 2.60 -1.33 61.50
C SER A 45 2.46 -0.89 60.03
N LYS A 46 1.88 0.30 59.79
CA LYS A 46 1.69 0.85 58.43
C LYS A 46 3.00 0.83 57.61
N GLY A 47 4.14 1.14 58.23
CA GLY A 47 5.45 1.10 57.59
C GLY A 47 5.91 -0.32 57.21
N GLN A 48 5.57 -1.32 58.01
CA GLN A 48 5.89 -2.73 57.72
C GLN A 48 5.04 -3.27 56.56
N ARG A 49 3.74 -2.91 56.49
CA ARG A 49 2.87 -3.26 55.36
C ARG A 49 3.35 -2.64 54.05
N TYR A 50 3.74 -1.37 54.06
CA TYR A 50 4.29 -0.71 52.87
C TYR A 50 5.56 -1.41 52.36
N ARG A 51 6.49 -1.76 53.26
CA ARG A 51 7.71 -2.49 52.87
C ARG A 51 7.41 -3.88 52.32
N GLN A 52 6.45 -4.59 52.90
CA GLN A 52 6.02 -5.90 52.41
C GLN A 52 5.37 -5.79 51.02
N ASN A 53 4.49 -4.82 50.81
CA ASN A 53 3.85 -4.60 49.50
C ASN A 53 4.87 -4.18 48.44
N LYS A 54 5.81 -3.29 48.76
CA LYS A 54 6.88 -2.89 47.84
C LYS A 54 7.78 -4.08 47.47
N LYS A 55 8.09 -4.94 48.45
CA LYS A 55 8.85 -6.17 48.21
C LYS A 55 8.09 -7.13 47.30
N ALA A 56 6.82 -7.40 47.59
CA ALA A 56 5.97 -8.28 46.78
C ALA A 56 5.78 -7.74 45.34
N ALA A 57 5.63 -6.42 45.18
CA ALA A 57 5.56 -5.78 43.87
C ALA A 57 6.89 -5.93 43.09
N SER A 58 8.03 -5.76 43.76
CA SER A 58 9.35 -5.94 43.15
C SER A 58 9.60 -7.40 42.73
N GLU A 59 9.15 -8.36 43.54
CA GLU A 59 9.26 -9.79 43.25
C GLU A 59 8.34 -10.18 42.08
N SER A 60 7.11 -9.66 42.04
CA SER A 60 6.17 -9.85 40.92
C SER A 60 6.72 -9.28 39.61
N LEU A 61 7.32 -8.09 39.63
CA LEU A 61 7.99 -7.50 38.47
C LEU A 61 9.19 -8.33 38.01
N ALA A 62 9.99 -8.86 38.94
CA ALA A 62 11.12 -9.72 38.61
C ALA A 62 10.67 -11.02 37.91
N VAL A 63 9.58 -11.64 38.39
CA VAL A 63 8.98 -12.82 37.74
C VAL A 63 8.50 -12.49 36.33
N ARG A 64 7.76 -11.38 36.16
CA ARG A 64 7.25 -10.97 34.85
C ARG A 64 8.37 -10.62 33.86
N LEU A 65 9.46 -10.02 34.33
CA LEU A 65 10.64 -9.78 33.49
C LEU A 65 11.32 -11.09 33.08
N ALA A 66 11.39 -12.09 33.96
CA ALA A 66 11.92 -13.40 33.62
C ALA A 66 11.03 -14.12 32.57
N GLU A 67 9.71 -14.07 32.73
CA GLU A 67 8.75 -14.62 31.76
C GLU A 67 8.88 -13.95 30.39
N LEU A 68 8.98 -12.62 30.35
CA LEU A 68 9.17 -11.88 29.09
C LEU A 68 10.50 -12.20 28.42
N ARG A 69 11.59 -12.34 29.18
CA ARG A 69 12.89 -12.76 28.65
C ARG A 69 12.82 -14.15 28.04
N GLN A 70 12.18 -15.09 28.74
CA GLN A 70 11.97 -16.44 28.24
C GLN A 70 11.11 -16.45 26.96
N ALA A 71 10.08 -15.61 26.88
CA ALA A 71 9.26 -15.46 25.68
C ALA A 71 10.05 -14.91 24.49
N VAL A 72 10.92 -13.92 24.71
CA VAL A 72 11.81 -13.36 23.67
C VAL A 72 12.79 -14.43 23.17
N GLU A 73 13.44 -15.17 24.07
CA GLU A 73 14.34 -16.26 23.69
C GLU A 73 13.63 -17.36 22.88
N ALA A 74 12.41 -17.72 23.28
CA ALA A 74 11.59 -18.69 22.53
C ALA A 74 11.25 -18.18 21.12
N GLN A 75 10.89 -16.89 20.98
CA GLN A 75 10.65 -16.29 19.68
C GLN A 75 11.90 -16.23 18.80
N GLU A 76 13.06 -15.92 19.37
CA GLU A 76 14.33 -15.93 18.64
C GLU A 76 14.70 -17.35 18.16
N ALA A 77 14.49 -18.37 18.99
CA ALA A 77 14.69 -19.76 18.61
C ALA A 77 13.76 -20.17 17.47
N GLN A 78 12.48 -19.78 17.53
CA GLN A 78 11.50 -20.03 16.47
C GLN A 78 11.89 -19.33 15.16
N LYS A 79 12.34 -18.06 15.23
CA LYS A 79 12.83 -17.31 14.08
C LYS A 79 14.04 -17.99 13.44
N LYS A 80 15.02 -18.44 14.24
CA LYS A 80 16.20 -19.18 13.74
C LYS A 80 15.79 -20.49 13.06
N ALA A 81 14.83 -21.22 13.63
CA ALA A 81 14.31 -22.46 13.03
C ALA A 81 13.61 -22.21 11.69
N LEU A 82 12.82 -21.13 11.58
CA LEU A 82 12.17 -20.73 10.32
C LEU A 82 13.18 -20.31 9.25
N ILE A 83 14.20 -19.52 9.61
CA ILE A 83 15.28 -19.16 8.69
C ILE A 83 15.98 -20.42 8.18
N LEU A 84 16.34 -21.36 9.05
CA LEU A 84 16.96 -22.62 8.63
C LEU A 84 16.05 -23.43 7.69
N LYS A 85 14.75 -23.48 7.97
CA LYS A 85 13.76 -24.14 7.10
C LYS A 85 13.67 -23.45 5.74
N GLN A 86 13.66 -22.12 5.72
CA GLN A 86 13.65 -21.34 4.48
C GLN A 86 14.93 -21.58 3.66
N THR A 87 16.11 -21.56 4.28
CA THR A 87 17.38 -21.86 3.62
C THR A 87 17.41 -23.28 3.05
N LYS A 88 16.86 -24.27 3.78
CA LYS A 88 16.72 -25.65 3.29
C LYS A 88 15.77 -25.74 2.09
N LEU A 89 14.64 -25.02 2.13
CA LEU A 89 13.71 -24.96 1.00
C LEU A 89 14.34 -24.27 -0.21
N GLN A 90 15.02 -23.13 -0.03
CA GLN A 90 15.70 -22.42 -1.11
C GLN A 90 16.82 -23.25 -1.74
N SER A 91 17.64 -23.93 -0.92
CA SER A 91 18.69 -24.82 -1.43
C SER A 91 18.13 -26.09 -2.08
N GLY A 92 16.98 -26.59 -1.63
CA GLY A 92 16.24 -27.66 -2.30
C GLY A 92 15.71 -27.24 -3.66
N LEU A 93 15.14 -26.03 -3.76
CA LEU A 93 14.64 -25.45 -5.01
C LEU A 93 15.77 -25.17 -6.01
N LEU A 94 16.95 -24.72 -5.54
CA LEU A 94 18.13 -24.56 -6.40
C LEU A 94 18.68 -25.88 -6.93
N LYS A 95 18.51 -26.98 -6.20
CA LYS A 95 18.98 -28.31 -6.60
C LYS A 95 18.00 -29.06 -7.51
N ASN A 96 16.71 -28.72 -7.43
CA ASN A 96 15.64 -29.27 -8.27
C ASN A 96 14.87 -28.12 -8.93
N PRO A 97 15.43 -27.48 -9.98
CA PRO A 97 14.75 -26.40 -10.69
C PRO A 97 13.42 -26.84 -11.32
N GLU A 98 13.19 -28.14 -11.52
CA GLU A 98 11.92 -28.73 -12.00
C GLU A 98 10.78 -28.71 -10.96
N LEU A 99 11.06 -28.47 -9.68
CA LEU A 99 10.06 -28.40 -8.59
C LEU A 99 9.64 -26.97 -8.23
N LEU A 100 10.29 -25.96 -8.82
CA LEU A 100 9.68 -24.63 -8.85
C LEU A 100 8.35 -24.83 -9.61
N PRO A 101 7.19 -24.45 -9.06
CA PRO A 101 6.01 -24.31 -9.90
C PRO A 101 6.46 -23.38 -11.02
N SER A 102 6.54 -23.91 -12.23
CA SER A 102 6.85 -23.08 -13.39
C SER A 102 6.00 -21.83 -13.27
N GLU A 103 6.57 -20.67 -13.58
CA GLU A 103 5.80 -19.42 -13.73
C GLU A 103 4.64 -19.56 -14.75
N ASP A 104 4.48 -20.73 -15.36
CA ASP A 104 3.36 -21.30 -16.13
C ASP A 104 1.98 -21.31 -15.44
N LEU A 105 1.79 -20.72 -14.26
CA LEU A 105 0.43 -20.33 -13.83
C LEU A 105 -0.14 -19.18 -14.68
N LEU A 106 0.67 -18.63 -15.60
CA LEU A 106 0.22 -17.95 -16.82
C LEU A 106 0.51 -18.86 -18.02
N ASP A 107 -0.48 -19.67 -18.41
CA ASP A 107 -0.57 -20.45 -19.66
C ASP A 107 0.65 -20.37 -20.62
N PRO A 108 1.54 -21.38 -20.67
CA PRO A 108 2.71 -21.39 -21.57
C PRO A 108 2.35 -21.58 -23.05
N SER A 109 1.10 -21.92 -23.38
CA SER A 109 0.63 -21.99 -24.77
C SER A 109 0.10 -20.65 -25.29
N GLY A 110 -0.33 -19.78 -24.37
CA GLY A 110 -0.71 -18.41 -24.63
C GLY A 110 0.49 -17.46 -24.57
N LYS A 111 1.51 -17.66 -25.43
CA LYS A 111 2.44 -16.58 -25.76
C LYS A 111 1.66 -15.46 -26.45
N VAL A 112 0.93 -14.67 -25.67
CA VAL A 112 0.62 -13.31 -26.05
C VAL A 112 2.00 -12.68 -26.18
N GLN A 113 2.47 -12.50 -27.41
CA GLN A 113 3.59 -11.63 -27.70
C GLN A 113 3.19 -10.25 -27.18
N LEU A 114 3.49 -10.02 -25.91
CA LEU A 114 3.35 -8.73 -25.28
C LEU A 114 4.40 -7.88 -25.98
N SER A 115 3.93 -6.98 -26.84
CA SER A 115 4.77 -6.02 -27.53
C SER A 115 5.77 -5.45 -26.53
N GLU A 116 7.06 -5.54 -26.85
CA GLU A 116 8.10 -4.96 -26.04
C GLU A 116 7.74 -3.49 -25.79
N ALA A 117 7.92 -3.04 -24.54
CA ALA A 117 7.65 -1.66 -24.21
C ALA A 117 8.51 -0.77 -25.13
N PRO A 118 7.96 0.33 -25.69
CA PRO A 118 8.71 1.28 -26.49
C PRO A 118 10.09 1.57 -25.87
N PRO A 119 11.18 1.64 -26.67
CA PRO A 119 12.55 1.79 -26.17
C PRO A 119 12.70 2.95 -25.18
N ASP A 120 11.95 4.03 -25.41
CA ASP A 120 11.94 5.22 -24.56
C ASP A 120 11.51 4.90 -23.12
N LEU A 121 10.49 4.05 -22.94
CA LEU A 121 9.99 3.68 -21.61
C LEU A 121 10.98 2.83 -20.82
N GLN A 122 11.78 2.00 -21.49
CA GLN A 122 12.83 1.23 -20.82
C GLN A 122 13.94 2.15 -20.30
N LYS A 123 14.33 3.15 -21.10
CA LYS A 123 15.29 4.19 -20.68
C LYS A 123 14.79 4.94 -19.46
N TYR A 124 13.52 5.34 -19.44
CA TYR A 124 12.95 6.03 -18.28
C TYR A 124 12.88 5.14 -17.03
N ALA A 125 12.59 3.85 -17.18
CA ALA A 125 12.57 2.94 -16.03
C ALA A 125 13.95 2.85 -15.34
N LEU A 126 15.04 2.87 -16.11
CA LEU A 126 16.40 2.90 -15.56
C LEU A 126 16.71 4.23 -14.87
N LEU A 127 16.36 5.36 -15.50
CA LEU A 127 16.54 6.69 -14.91
C LEU A 127 15.79 6.81 -13.58
N LEU A 128 14.57 6.29 -13.50
CA LEU A 128 13.75 6.35 -12.30
C LEU A 128 14.29 5.52 -11.12
N GLN A 129 15.18 4.54 -11.34
CA GLN A 129 15.77 3.76 -10.25
C GLN A 129 16.86 4.52 -9.51
N ASP A 130 17.58 5.40 -10.19
CA ASP A 130 18.64 6.23 -9.61
C ASP A 130 18.07 7.58 -9.16
N ARG A 131 18.25 7.92 -7.87
CA ARG A 131 17.78 9.18 -7.26
C ARG A 131 18.49 10.44 -7.77
N SER A 132 19.68 10.27 -8.35
CA SER A 132 20.51 11.39 -8.84
C SER A 132 20.28 11.70 -10.32
N SER A 133 19.52 10.86 -11.02
CA SER A 133 19.21 11.05 -12.43
C SER A 133 18.45 12.35 -12.65
N VAL A 134 18.97 13.20 -13.53
CA VAL A 134 18.40 14.50 -13.89
C VAL A 134 17.35 14.31 -14.97
N LEU A 135 16.14 14.80 -14.73
CA LEU A 135 15.02 14.80 -15.65
C LEU A 135 14.74 16.22 -16.14
N SER A 136 14.35 16.35 -17.40
CA SER A 136 13.84 17.60 -17.97
C SER A 136 12.36 17.41 -18.27
N LEU A 137 11.51 18.04 -17.46
CA LEU A 137 10.06 17.96 -17.57
C LEU A 137 9.52 19.23 -18.23
N ARG A 138 8.61 19.08 -19.19
CA ARG A 138 7.84 20.19 -19.73
C ARG A 138 6.53 20.28 -18.95
N LEU A 139 6.49 21.22 -18.02
CA LEU A 139 5.28 21.48 -17.27
C LEU A 139 4.38 22.46 -18.03
N PRO A 140 3.07 22.19 -18.12
CA PRO A 140 2.07 23.12 -18.63
C PRO A 140 2.28 24.55 -18.14
N GLY A 141 2.33 25.53 -19.04
CA GLY A 141 2.45 26.96 -18.71
C GLY A 141 3.76 27.40 -18.03
N SER A 142 4.78 26.54 -17.96
CA SER A 142 6.09 26.86 -17.35
C SER A 142 7.24 26.64 -18.33
N LYS A 143 8.40 27.23 -18.03
CA LYS A 143 9.68 26.85 -18.64
C LYS A 143 9.99 25.38 -18.28
N ASN A 144 10.77 24.72 -19.15
CA ASN A 144 11.30 23.37 -18.89
C ASN A 144 11.91 23.31 -17.49
N LEU A 145 11.41 22.39 -16.65
CA LEU A 145 11.90 22.16 -15.30
C LEU A 145 12.97 21.08 -15.35
N THR A 146 14.18 21.41 -14.92
CA THR A 146 15.25 20.42 -14.71
C THR A 146 15.26 20.05 -13.24
N ILE A 147 14.95 18.78 -12.94
CA ILE A 147 14.79 18.27 -11.57
C ILE A 147 15.35 16.85 -11.47
N THR A 148 15.93 16.49 -10.32
CA THR A 148 16.35 15.09 -10.09
C THR A 148 15.16 14.20 -9.76
N THR A 149 15.27 12.90 -10.00
CA THR A 149 14.26 11.90 -9.59
C THR A 149 14.01 11.91 -8.07
N GLY A 150 15.05 12.13 -7.27
CA GLY A 150 14.94 12.28 -5.81
C GLY A 150 14.11 13.50 -5.40
N GLU A 151 14.41 14.68 -5.96
CA GLU A 151 13.63 15.90 -5.73
C GLU A 151 12.18 15.73 -6.21
N LEU A 152 11.98 15.09 -7.35
CA LEU A 152 10.66 14.84 -7.91
C LEU A 152 9.80 13.94 -7.01
N ALA A 153 10.40 12.93 -6.39
CA ALA A 153 9.73 12.06 -5.43
C ALA A 153 9.32 12.80 -4.13
N LEU A 154 10.06 13.84 -3.77
CA LEU A 154 9.84 14.66 -2.58
C LEU A 154 8.83 15.80 -2.79
N LEU A 155 8.33 16.00 -4.02
CA LEU A 155 7.30 17.00 -4.26
C LEU A 155 6.10 16.79 -3.33
N PRO A 156 5.61 17.85 -2.66
CA PRO A 156 4.41 17.77 -1.82
C PRO A 156 3.21 17.25 -2.62
N THR A 157 2.32 16.51 -1.95
CA THR A 157 1.13 15.96 -2.60
C THR A 157 0.27 17.07 -3.22
N SER A 158 0.13 18.23 -2.56
CA SER A 158 -0.58 19.41 -3.10
C SER A 158 0.01 19.92 -4.41
N GLU A 159 1.35 19.94 -4.52
CA GLU A 159 2.04 20.37 -5.73
C GLU A 159 1.83 19.36 -6.86
N CYS A 160 1.88 18.06 -6.57
CA CYS A 160 1.57 17.04 -7.57
C CYS A 160 0.12 17.08 -8.05
N THR A 161 -0.83 17.35 -7.16
CA THR A 161 -2.23 17.58 -7.52
C THR A 161 -2.38 18.80 -8.42
N ARG A 162 -1.67 19.89 -8.12
CA ARG A 162 -1.65 21.10 -8.96
C ARG A 162 -1.11 20.79 -10.36
N LEU A 163 0.06 20.12 -10.43
CA LEU A 163 0.65 19.70 -11.71
C LEU A 163 -0.29 18.76 -12.48
N TRP A 164 -0.93 17.82 -11.79
CA TRP A 164 -1.88 16.89 -12.38
C TRP A 164 -3.06 17.62 -13.03
N LYS A 165 -3.67 18.56 -12.31
CA LYS A 165 -4.76 19.40 -12.83
C LYS A 165 -4.37 20.12 -14.11
N MET A 166 -3.17 20.71 -14.12
CA MET A 166 -2.67 21.44 -15.28
C MET A 166 -2.41 20.50 -16.46
N THR A 167 -1.78 19.36 -16.23
CA THR A 167 -1.54 18.33 -17.26
C THR A 167 -2.85 17.83 -17.85
N VAL A 168 -3.85 17.50 -17.03
CA VAL A 168 -5.16 17.06 -17.52
C VAL A 168 -5.84 18.13 -18.38
N THR A 169 -5.77 19.40 -17.95
CA THR A 169 -6.36 20.52 -18.71
C THR A 169 -5.71 20.67 -20.08
N GLU A 170 -4.37 20.60 -20.14
CA GLU A 170 -3.63 20.69 -21.40
C GLU A 170 -3.87 19.48 -22.30
N LEU A 171 -3.83 18.27 -21.75
CA LEU A 171 -4.14 17.03 -22.48
C LEU A 171 -5.56 17.06 -23.07
N THR A 172 -6.52 17.65 -22.36
CA THR A 172 -7.90 17.82 -22.88
C THR A 172 -7.91 18.68 -24.13
N GLY A 173 -7.24 19.83 -24.11
CA GLY A 173 -7.12 20.71 -25.28
C GLY A 173 -6.43 20.00 -26.46
N LEU A 174 -5.30 19.36 -26.19
CA LEU A 174 -4.52 18.65 -27.20
C LEU A 174 -5.27 17.47 -27.83
N LEU A 175 -6.07 16.72 -27.05
CA LEU A 175 -6.91 15.65 -27.58
C LEU A 175 -7.99 16.18 -28.54
N LEU A 176 -8.62 17.31 -28.20
CA LEU A 176 -9.61 17.95 -29.07
C LEU A 176 -8.98 18.45 -30.38
N GLU A 177 -7.77 19.01 -30.31
CA GLU A 177 -7.02 19.45 -31.49
C GLU A 177 -6.54 18.27 -32.35
N ALA A 178 -6.05 17.19 -31.73
CA ALA A 178 -5.55 16.02 -32.43
C ALA A 178 -6.65 15.24 -33.16
N ARG A 179 -7.92 15.33 -32.72
CA ARG A 179 -9.09 14.65 -33.32
C ARG A 179 -8.85 13.15 -33.57
N GLY A 180 -8.17 12.49 -32.64
CA GLY A 180 -7.82 11.06 -32.74
C GLY A 180 -6.66 10.73 -33.68
N ASN A 181 -5.98 11.72 -34.28
CA ASN A 181 -4.79 11.50 -35.11
C ASN A 181 -3.50 11.62 -34.27
N PRO A 182 -2.82 10.50 -33.97
CA PRO A 182 -1.61 10.49 -33.15
C PRO A 182 -0.39 11.12 -33.83
N ASP A 183 -0.38 11.16 -35.16
CA ASP A 183 0.76 11.67 -35.93
C ASP A 183 0.71 13.20 -36.10
N SER A 184 -0.41 13.83 -35.76
CA SER A 184 -0.56 15.28 -35.75
C SER A 184 0.39 15.94 -34.74
N PRO A 185 0.77 17.22 -34.92
CA PRO A 185 1.61 17.93 -33.95
C PRO A 185 1.02 17.93 -32.53
N ALA A 186 -0.29 18.10 -32.41
CA ALA A 186 -1.00 18.00 -31.13
C ALA A 186 -0.91 16.58 -30.55
N GLY A 187 -1.09 15.55 -31.38
CA GLY A 187 -0.95 14.15 -30.96
C GLY A 187 0.46 13.78 -30.49
N GLN A 188 1.49 14.29 -31.16
CA GLN A 188 2.87 14.13 -30.70
C GLN A 188 3.12 14.87 -29.37
N GLN A 189 2.47 16.01 -29.15
CA GLN A 189 2.56 16.73 -27.88
C GLN A 189 1.86 15.97 -26.74
N VAL A 190 0.67 15.39 -26.99
CA VAL A 190 0.00 14.48 -26.03
C VAL A 190 0.95 13.40 -25.53
N VAL A 191 1.72 12.79 -26.43
CA VAL A 191 2.68 11.74 -26.08
C VAL A 191 3.77 12.27 -25.13
N LYS A 192 4.31 13.46 -25.39
CA LYS A 192 5.36 14.06 -24.57
C LYS A 192 4.86 14.41 -23.17
N ASP A 193 3.70 15.06 -23.10
CA ASP A 193 3.14 15.51 -21.83
C ASP A 193 2.69 14.32 -20.96
N LEU A 194 2.24 13.25 -21.60
CA LEU A 194 1.95 11.99 -20.92
C LEU A 194 3.22 11.33 -20.34
N ILE A 195 4.34 11.36 -21.08
CA ILE A 195 5.62 10.83 -20.60
C ILE A 195 6.10 11.62 -19.37
N ASP A 196 6.00 12.94 -19.41
CA ASP A 196 6.40 13.79 -18.27
C ASP A 196 5.58 13.48 -17.02
N TRP A 197 4.27 13.23 -17.19
CA TRP A 197 3.43 12.76 -16.08
C TRP A 197 3.81 11.36 -15.59
N GLU A 198 4.04 10.42 -16.50
CA GLU A 198 4.50 9.06 -16.15
C GLU A 198 5.83 9.10 -15.37
N LEU A 199 6.71 10.06 -15.66
CA LEU A 199 7.96 10.28 -14.90
C LEU A 199 7.69 10.77 -13.48
N ILE A 200 6.76 11.72 -13.28
CA ILE A 200 6.38 12.22 -11.95
C ILE A 200 5.82 11.08 -11.09
N ILE A 201 4.86 10.32 -11.64
CA ILE A 201 4.25 9.17 -10.95
C ILE A 201 5.28 8.06 -10.72
N GLY A 202 6.13 7.80 -11.71
CA GLY A 202 7.21 6.84 -11.63
C GLY A 202 8.18 7.15 -10.49
N ALA A 203 8.67 8.39 -10.39
CA ALA A 203 9.61 8.79 -9.35
C ALA A 203 9.02 8.60 -7.95
N LYS A 204 7.74 8.97 -7.75
CA LYS A 204 7.04 8.70 -6.49
C LYS A 204 6.87 7.22 -6.22
N ARG A 205 6.52 6.41 -7.23
CA ARG A 205 6.41 4.95 -7.07
C ARG A 205 7.70 4.31 -6.58
N PHE A 206 8.85 4.72 -7.11
CA PHE A 206 10.15 4.15 -6.74
C PHE A 206 10.65 4.67 -5.40
N HIS A 207 10.48 5.97 -5.12
CA HIS A 207 11.19 6.61 -4.01
C HIS A 207 10.30 7.14 -2.87
N ASN A 208 8.98 7.23 -3.07
CA ASN A 208 8.04 7.78 -2.09
C ASN A 208 6.61 7.18 -2.23
N LYS A 209 6.48 5.87 -1.98
CA LYS A 209 5.21 5.15 -2.03
C LYS A 209 4.11 5.75 -1.13
N PRO A 210 4.39 6.24 0.11
CA PRO A 210 3.35 6.85 0.94
C PRO A 210 2.72 8.08 0.30
N SER A 211 3.52 8.98 -0.28
CA SER A 211 2.99 10.16 -1.00
C SER A 211 2.22 9.76 -2.25
N LEU A 212 2.65 8.71 -2.96
CA LEU A 212 1.86 8.18 -4.08
C LEU A 212 0.49 7.67 -3.61
N ARG A 213 0.46 6.91 -2.51
CA ARG A 213 -0.80 6.41 -1.93
C ARG A 213 -1.72 7.57 -1.54
N GLU A 214 -1.18 8.59 -0.89
CA GLU A 214 -1.92 9.80 -0.53
C GLU A 214 -2.50 10.49 -1.77
N LEU A 215 -1.70 10.68 -2.82
CA LEU A 215 -2.15 11.28 -4.08
C LEU A 215 -3.33 10.52 -4.69
N PHE A 216 -3.26 9.19 -4.72
CA PHE A 216 -4.32 8.34 -5.28
C PHE A 216 -5.53 8.18 -4.36
N SER A 217 -5.42 8.50 -3.07
CA SER A 217 -6.51 8.42 -2.11
C SER A 217 -7.29 9.72 -1.93
N GLN A 218 -6.80 10.83 -2.50
CA GLN A 218 -7.47 12.13 -2.40
C GLN A 218 -8.90 12.07 -2.93
N SER A 219 -9.81 12.76 -2.23
CA SER A 219 -11.16 12.96 -2.75
C SER A 219 -11.12 13.95 -3.93
N PRO A 220 -12.05 13.83 -4.88
CA PRO A 220 -12.27 14.84 -5.92
C PRO A 220 -12.27 16.28 -5.42
N SER A 221 -12.96 16.57 -4.32
CA SER A 221 -13.03 17.91 -3.72
C SER A 221 -11.69 18.39 -3.15
N ALA A 222 -10.83 17.46 -2.72
CA ALA A 222 -9.47 17.81 -2.30
C ALA A 222 -8.57 18.11 -3.50
N MET A 223 -8.81 17.48 -4.65
CA MET A 223 -8.07 17.76 -5.90
C MET A 223 -8.51 19.06 -6.57
N ASP A 224 -9.80 19.38 -6.49
CA ASP A 224 -10.37 20.60 -7.03
C ASP A 224 -11.48 21.14 -6.11
N PRO A 225 -11.23 22.19 -5.31
CA PRO A 225 -12.22 22.73 -4.38
C PRO A 225 -13.48 23.28 -5.07
N ALA A 226 -13.36 23.64 -6.36
CA ALA A 226 -14.51 24.07 -7.17
C ALA A 226 -15.38 22.89 -7.64
N TRP A 227 -14.96 21.66 -7.36
CA TRP A 227 -15.67 20.46 -7.79
C TRP A 227 -16.86 20.15 -6.88
N ASP A 228 -18.05 20.14 -7.48
CA ASP A 228 -19.30 19.77 -6.83
C ASP A 228 -19.62 18.27 -7.09
N PRO A 229 -19.63 17.41 -6.05
CA PRO A 229 -19.99 16.00 -6.20
C PRO A 229 -21.40 15.77 -6.76
N SER A 230 -22.34 16.69 -6.53
CA SER A 230 -23.72 16.57 -6.99
C SER A 230 -23.87 16.81 -8.50
N MET A 231 -22.90 17.49 -9.11
CA MET A 231 -22.92 17.80 -10.55
C MET A 231 -22.37 16.68 -11.42
N MET A 232 -21.79 15.64 -10.83
CA MET A 232 -21.25 14.54 -11.61
C MET A 232 -22.28 13.41 -11.75
N PRO A 233 -22.75 13.09 -12.97
CA PRO A 233 -23.46 11.84 -13.17
C PRO A 233 -22.56 10.67 -12.72
N PRO A 234 -23.14 9.55 -12.26
CA PRO A 234 -22.38 8.36 -11.92
C PRO A 234 -21.44 8.03 -13.08
N MET A 235 -20.17 7.79 -12.76
CA MET A 235 -19.14 7.57 -13.77
C MET A 235 -19.52 6.35 -14.61
N LYS A 236 -19.86 6.61 -15.87
CA LYS A 236 -20.32 5.59 -16.81
C LYS A 236 -19.11 4.96 -17.48
N TRP A 237 -18.48 4.03 -16.77
CA TRP A 237 -17.27 3.34 -17.25
C TRP A 237 -17.46 2.63 -18.59
N ASP A 238 -18.68 2.21 -18.92
CA ASP A 238 -19.01 1.65 -20.23
C ASP A 238 -18.86 2.71 -21.35
N GLU A 239 -19.30 3.94 -21.11
CA GLU A 239 -19.12 5.07 -22.04
C GLU A 239 -17.64 5.45 -22.18
N ILE A 240 -16.87 5.41 -21.08
CA ILE A 240 -15.42 5.63 -21.11
C ILE A 240 -14.73 4.56 -21.94
N GLY A 241 -15.06 3.28 -21.72
CA GLY A 241 -14.53 2.16 -22.48
C GLY A 241 -14.84 2.27 -23.98
N ALA A 242 -16.07 2.69 -24.33
CA ALA A 242 -16.46 2.96 -25.71
C ALA A 242 -15.68 4.15 -26.31
N ALA A 243 -15.56 5.25 -25.58
CA ALA A 243 -14.85 6.46 -26.01
C ALA A 243 -13.35 6.24 -26.24
N MET A 244 -12.74 5.28 -25.52
CA MET A 244 -11.34 4.90 -25.73
C MET A 244 -11.09 4.23 -27.09
N GLY A 245 -12.13 3.76 -27.79
CA GLY A 245 -11.97 3.10 -29.09
C GLY A 245 -11.04 1.88 -29.01
N LEU A 246 -11.24 1.04 -28.00
CA LEU A 246 -10.45 -0.19 -27.81
C LEU A 246 -10.64 -1.13 -29.00
N THR A 247 -9.56 -1.71 -29.52
CA THR A 247 -9.65 -2.66 -30.62
C THR A 247 -10.18 -4.02 -30.15
N GLU A 248 -10.75 -4.79 -31.07
CA GLU A 248 -11.24 -6.15 -30.80
C GLU A 248 -10.15 -7.08 -30.24
N GLN A 249 -8.88 -6.81 -30.52
CA GLN A 249 -7.75 -7.56 -29.98
C GLN A 249 -7.31 -7.08 -28.59
N GLN A 250 -7.53 -5.80 -28.26
CA GLN A 250 -7.17 -5.23 -26.96
C GLN A 250 -8.11 -5.72 -25.86
N VAL A 251 -9.41 -5.83 -26.14
CA VAL A 251 -10.41 -6.20 -25.14
C VAL A 251 -10.12 -7.58 -24.51
N PRO A 252 -9.89 -8.68 -25.26
CA PRO A 252 -9.54 -9.98 -24.68
C PRO A 252 -8.25 -9.94 -23.85
N ARG A 253 -7.24 -9.16 -24.27
CA ARG A 253 -5.98 -9.01 -23.53
C ARG A 253 -6.17 -8.30 -22.19
N LEU A 254 -7.00 -7.24 -22.17
CA LEU A 254 -7.39 -6.55 -20.92
C LEU A 254 -8.11 -7.50 -19.97
N LEU A 255 -9.07 -8.27 -20.48
CA LEU A 255 -9.82 -9.26 -19.69
C LEU A 255 -8.92 -10.37 -19.15
N GLN A 256 -7.99 -10.89 -19.95
CA GLN A 256 -7.00 -11.87 -19.50
C GLN A 256 -6.15 -11.30 -18.35
N LEU A 257 -5.63 -10.07 -18.51
CA LEU A 257 -4.81 -9.43 -17.50
C LEU A 257 -5.60 -9.18 -16.19
N ARG A 258 -6.88 -8.80 -16.30
CA ARG A 258 -7.80 -8.69 -15.17
C ARG A 258 -7.92 -10.02 -14.42
N ARG A 259 -8.17 -11.12 -15.13
CA ARG A 259 -8.29 -12.46 -14.52
C ARG A 259 -7.01 -12.88 -13.79
N SER A 260 -5.84 -12.62 -14.39
CA SER A 260 -4.54 -12.87 -13.75
C SER A 260 -4.36 -12.05 -12.47
N TYR A 261 -4.67 -10.76 -12.51
CA TYR A 261 -4.59 -9.90 -11.32
C TYR A 261 -5.53 -10.36 -10.21
N LEU A 262 -6.79 -10.64 -10.52
CA LEU A 262 -7.77 -11.12 -9.53
C LEU A 262 -7.34 -12.45 -8.90
N THR A 263 -6.71 -13.32 -9.69
CA THR A 263 -6.15 -14.58 -9.19
C THR A 263 -5.02 -14.31 -8.20
N ALA A 264 -4.09 -13.40 -8.53
CA ALA A 264 -3.00 -13.00 -7.64
C ALA A 264 -3.53 -12.34 -6.35
N VAL A 265 -4.53 -11.46 -6.46
CA VAL A 265 -5.19 -10.83 -5.30
C VAL A 265 -5.88 -11.88 -4.44
N ARG A 266 -6.59 -12.84 -5.02
CA ARG A 266 -7.22 -13.93 -4.25
C ARG A 266 -6.18 -14.74 -3.48
N GLN A 267 -5.04 -15.06 -4.10
CA GLN A 267 -3.94 -15.74 -3.43
C GLN A 267 -3.35 -14.88 -2.31
N LEU A 268 -3.17 -13.58 -2.54
CA LEU A 268 -2.68 -12.63 -1.55
C LEU A 268 -3.66 -12.49 -0.38
N LEU A 269 -4.96 -12.39 -0.63
CA LEU A 269 -5.98 -12.35 0.41
C LEU A 269 -6.02 -13.66 1.22
N THR A 270 -5.82 -14.80 0.57
CA THR A 270 -5.71 -16.10 1.25
C THR A 270 -4.47 -16.14 2.15
N LYS A 271 -3.32 -15.70 1.63
CA LYS A 271 -2.08 -15.54 2.41
C LYS A 271 -2.28 -14.56 3.56
N ARG A 272 -2.92 -13.42 3.30
CA ARG A 272 -3.24 -12.39 4.29
C ARG A 272 -4.19 -12.91 5.34
N HIS A 273 -5.16 -13.75 5.01
CA HIS A 273 -6.06 -14.35 6.00
C HIS A 273 -5.30 -15.35 6.88
N ALA A 274 -4.52 -16.25 6.28
CA ALA A 274 -3.64 -17.17 7.00
C ALA A 274 -2.62 -16.43 7.86
N LEU A 275 -2.07 -15.33 7.34
CA LEU A 275 -1.18 -14.44 8.05
C LEU A 275 -1.93 -13.68 9.12
N LEU A 276 -3.10 -13.07 8.93
CA LEU A 276 -3.88 -12.37 9.95
C LEU A 276 -4.24 -13.27 11.13
N GLN A 277 -4.53 -14.56 10.86
CA GLN A 277 -4.64 -15.58 11.90
C GLN A 277 -3.33 -15.75 12.71
N GLN A 278 -2.18 -15.44 12.11
CA GLN A 278 -0.84 -15.38 12.72
C GLN A 278 -0.41 -13.94 13.14
N VAL A 279 -1.03 -12.89 12.59
CA VAL A 279 -0.65 -11.45 12.49
C VAL A 279 -1.57 -10.55 13.33
N GLN A 280 -2.37 -11.16 14.22
CA GLN A 280 -2.51 -10.56 15.56
C GLN A 280 -1.12 -10.17 16.16
N GLN A 281 0.00 -10.62 15.53
CA GLN A 281 1.38 -10.24 15.82
C GLN A 281 2.20 -9.44 14.74
N LEU A 282 1.84 -9.18 13.45
CA LEU A 282 2.83 -8.57 12.47
C LEU A 282 2.28 -7.81 11.21
N LYS A 283 2.34 -6.47 11.18
CA LYS A 283 1.68 -5.51 10.25
C LYS A 283 2.16 -5.41 8.76
N GLU A 284 2.68 -6.44 8.10
CA GLU A 284 3.43 -6.25 6.82
C GLU A 284 2.64 -6.35 5.49
N ASN A 285 1.37 -6.77 5.48
CA ASN A 285 0.69 -7.13 4.20
C ASN A 285 0.02 -6.00 3.41
N LEU A 286 -0.03 -4.76 3.92
CA LEU A 286 -0.78 -3.68 3.26
C LEU A 286 -0.09 -3.16 1.98
N ASP A 287 1.24 -3.34 1.89
CA ASP A 287 2.02 -2.82 0.77
C ASP A 287 1.98 -3.75 -0.46
N GLU A 288 1.74 -5.05 -0.28
CA GLU A 288 1.71 -6.03 -1.39
C GLU A 288 0.50 -5.81 -2.32
N ASP A 289 -0.68 -5.50 -1.76
CA ASP A 289 -1.89 -5.20 -2.55
C ASP A 289 -1.66 -3.99 -3.49
N LEU A 290 -1.04 -2.94 -2.96
CA LEU A 290 -0.70 -1.74 -3.73
C LEU A 290 0.33 -2.07 -4.82
N VAL A 291 1.33 -2.90 -4.52
CA VAL A 291 2.33 -3.33 -5.51
C VAL A 291 1.67 -4.09 -6.66
N LEU A 292 0.76 -5.03 -6.37
CA LEU A 292 0.02 -5.76 -7.41
C LEU A 292 -0.86 -4.83 -8.26
N TYR A 293 -1.54 -3.87 -7.63
CA TYR A 293 -2.36 -2.89 -8.35
C TYR A 293 -1.51 -2.00 -9.28
N LEU A 294 -0.36 -1.54 -8.78
CA LEU A 294 0.58 -0.75 -9.58
C LEU A 294 1.21 -1.57 -10.72
N ASP A 295 1.47 -2.87 -10.53
CA ASP A 295 1.94 -3.76 -11.58
C ASP A 295 0.87 -3.98 -12.67
N LEU A 296 -0.38 -4.22 -12.28
CA LEU A 296 -1.50 -4.31 -13.22
C LEU A 296 -1.63 -3.02 -14.05
N THR A 297 -1.63 -1.87 -13.38
CA THR A 297 -1.74 -0.54 -14.02
C THR A 297 -0.60 -0.36 -15.03
N ASP A 298 0.63 -0.70 -14.62
CA ASP A 298 1.82 -0.60 -15.48
C ASP A 298 1.71 -1.50 -16.72
N ARG A 299 1.25 -2.75 -16.56
CA ARG A 299 1.04 -3.67 -17.69
C ARG A 299 -0.03 -3.17 -18.64
N CYS A 300 -1.17 -2.70 -18.13
CA CYS A 300 -2.23 -2.10 -18.93
C CYS A 300 -1.68 -0.93 -19.75
N TYR A 301 -0.97 -0.01 -19.08
CA TYR A 301 -0.49 1.21 -19.72
C TYR A 301 0.63 0.89 -20.71
N LYS A 302 1.65 0.12 -20.34
CA LYS A 302 2.81 -0.08 -21.21
C LYS A 302 2.55 -1.00 -22.40
N ARG A 303 1.64 -1.97 -22.26
CA ARG A 303 1.54 -3.09 -23.21
C ARG A 303 0.22 -3.16 -23.96
N ILE A 304 -0.84 -2.55 -23.44
CA ILE A 304 -2.18 -2.72 -24.00
C ILE A 304 -2.74 -1.40 -24.51
N LEU A 305 -2.79 -0.37 -23.66
CA LEU A 305 -3.36 0.92 -24.03
C LEU A 305 -2.37 1.70 -24.89
N SER A 306 -2.88 2.23 -26.02
CA SER A 306 -2.16 3.25 -26.77
C SER A 306 -1.98 4.51 -25.94
N ARG A 307 -1.03 5.37 -26.31
CA ARG A 307 -0.81 6.63 -25.60
C ARG A 307 -2.06 7.50 -25.59
N PHE A 308 -2.79 7.55 -26.71
CA PHE A 308 -4.07 8.26 -26.79
C PHE A 308 -5.12 7.68 -25.86
N GLN A 309 -5.25 6.35 -25.81
CA GLN A 309 -6.20 5.67 -24.94
C GLN A 309 -5.93 5.98 -23.46
N LYS A 310 -4.65 6.00 -23.05
CA LYS A 310 -4.28 6.44 -21.70
C LYS A 310 -4.70 7.88 -21.45
N THR A 311 -4.42 8.79 -22.38
CA THR A 311 -4.78 10.19 -22.26
C THR A 311 -6.29 10.38 -22.14
N TYR A 312 -7.08 9.65 -22.93
CA TYR A 312 -8.55 9.65 -22.79
C TYR A 312 -8.99 9.17 -21.42
N LEU A 313 -8.44 8.05 -20.93
CA LEU A 313 -8.76 7.54 -19.60
C LEU A 313 -8.43 8.58 -18.52
N ILE A 314 -7.28 9.23 -18.63
CA ILE A 314 -6.83 10.31 -17.75
C ILE A 314 -7.81 11.48 -17.73
N VAL A 315 -8.16 12.00 -18.91
CA VAL A 315 -9.04 13.17 -19.05
C VAL A 315 -10.46 12.85 -18.59
N LEU A 316 -10.99 11.69 -18.97
CA LEU A 316 -12.37 11.30 -18.64
C LEU A 316 -12.56 10.92 -17.17
N THR A 317 -11.48 10.59 -16.46
CA THR A 317 -11.57 10.25 -15.03
C THR A 317 -11.35 11.42 -14.09
N TRP A 318 -10.87 12.56 -14.59
CA TRP A 318 -10.69 13.77 -13.78
C TRP A 318 -11.99 14.21 -13.09
N PRO A 319 -11.95 14.63 -11.81
CA PRO A 319 -10.77 14.84 -10.95
C PRO A 319 -10.31 13.62 -10.16
N ARG A 320 -10.79 12.42 -10.52
CA ARG A 320 -10.30 11.18 -9.90
C ARG A 320 -9.01 10.75 -10.57
N CYS A 321 -8.23 9.95 -9.85
CA CYS A 321 -7.14 9.22 -10.49
C CYS A 321 -7.73 8.10 -11.37
N PRO A 322 -7.16 7.82 -12.55
CA PRO A 322 -7.54 6.67 -13.35
C PRO A 322 -7.57 5.38 -12.54
N ASP A 323 -8.72 4.72 -12.53
CA ASP A 323 -8.90 3.42 -11.90
C ASP A 323 -8.97 2.34 -12.97
N VAL A 324 -7.82 1.71 -13.23
CA VAL A 324 -7.71 0.63 -14.22
C VAL A 324 -8.59 -0.56 -13.83
N MET A 325 -8.81 -0.81 -12.53
CA MET A 325 -9.65 -1.92 -12.11
C MET A 325 -11.13 -1.67 -12.38
N GLU A 326 -11.61 -0.44 -12.19
CA GLU A 326 -13.00 -0.09 -12.54
C GLU A 326 -13.22 -0.16 -14.06
N LEU A 327 -12.27 0.32 -14.86
CA LEU A 327 -12.31 0.14 -16.33
C LEU A 327 -12.40 -1.35 -16.70
N LEU A 328 -11.54 -2.19 -16.11
CA LEU A 328 -11.54 -3.63 -16.37
C LEU A 328 -12.83 -4.31 -15.93
N ASN A 329 -13.44 -3.86 -14.82
CA ASN A 329 -14.73 -4.37 -14.35
C ASN A 329 -15.88 -4.00 -15.29
N ALA A 330 -15.88 -2.80 -15.85
CA ALA A 330 -16.87 -2.37 -16.85
C ALA A 330 -16.76 -3.18 -18.15
N LEU A 331 -15.53 -3.38 -18.64
CA LEU A 331 -15.28 -4.25 -19.79
C LEU A 331 -15.72 -5.69 -19.53
N ALA A 332 -15.45 -6.23 -18.35
CA ALA A 332 -15.87 -7.56 -17.95
C ALA A 332 -17.41 -7.68 -17.90
N ALA A 333 -18.10 -6.69 -17.36
CA ALA A 333 -19.56 -6.64 -17.33
C ALA A 333 -20.16 -6.60 -18.75
N SER A 334 -19.59 -5.78 -19.63
CA SER A 334 -19.98 -5.71 -21.05
C SER A 334 -19.76 -7.04 -21.79
N ALA A 335 -18.70 -7.78 -21.43
CA ALA A 335 -18.41 -9.11 -21.93
C ALA A 335 -19.20 -10.23 -21.23
N GLN A 336 -20.14 -9.90 -20.34
CA GLN A 336 -20.93 -10.85 -19.56
C GLN A 336 -20.08 -11.80 -18.69
N GLU A 337 -18.89 -11.37 -18.26
CA GLU A 337 -18.12 -12.10 -17.25
C GLU A 337 -18.77 -11.96 -15.87
N PRO A 338 -18.66 -12.98 -15.00
CA PRO A 338 -19.16 -12.91 -13.64
C PRO A 338 -18.51 -11.74 -12.89
N SER A 339 -19.36 -10.91 -12.27
CA SER A 339 -18.91 -9.78 -11.45
C SER A 339 -18.14 -10.28 -10.24
N THR A 340 -16.93 -9.77 -10.06
CA THR A 340 -16.10 -10.06 -8.90
C THR A 340 -16.61 -9.40 -7.63
N ARG A 341 -17.57 -8.46 -7.73
CA ARG A 341 -18.14 -7.76 -6.57
C ARG A 341 -18.81 -8.73 -5.59
N HIS A 342 -19.31 -9.87 -6.06
CA HIS A 342 -19.89 -10.90 -5.20
C HIS A 342 -18.80 -11.67 -4.43
N ASP A 343 -17.67 -11.98 -5.07
CA ASP A 343 -16.57 -12.74 -4.45
C ASP A 343 -15.68 -11.89 -3.52
N THR A 344 -15.55 -10.58 -3.76
CA THR A 344 -14.73 -9.68 -2.91
C THR A 344 -15.50 -9.04 -1.77
N SER A 345 -16.85 -9.10 -1.77
CA SER A 345 -17.67 -8.60 -0.64
C SER A 345 -17.36 -9.33 0.69
N ALA A 346 -16.82 -10.55 0.63
CA ALA A 346 -16.34 -11.30 1.79
C ALA A 346 -14.96 -10.83 2.30
N PHE A 347 -14.22 -10.03 1.53
CA PHE A 347 -12.85 -9.63 1.83
C PHE A 347 -12.67 -8.12 1.69
N VAL A 348 -12.93 -7.41 2.79
CA VAL A 348 -12.52 -6.02 3.09
C VAL A 348 -12.86 -5.00 2.01
N THR A 349 -13.97 -4.28 2.21
CA THR A 349 -14.36 -3.15 1.35
C THR A 349 -13.30 -2.05 1.35
N ARG A 350 -13.19 -1.31 0.23
CA ARG A 350 -12.31 -0.13 0.06
C ARG A 350 -12.47 0.90 1.19
N GLU A 351 -13.65 0.95 1.82
CA GLU A 351 -13.93 1.76 3.01
C GLU A 351 -13.20 1.30 4.26
N GLN A 352 -13.05 -0.01 4.48
CA GLN A 352 -12.30 -0.55 5.63
C GLN A 352 -10.79 -0.28 5.53
N MET A 353 -10.24 -0.06 4.33
CA MET A 353 -8.85 0.38 4.17
C MET A 353 -8.66 1.87 4.50
N ARG A 354 -9.70 2.71 4.36
CA ARG A 354 -9.65 4.14 4.72
C ARG A 354 -9.74 4.37 6.23
N SER A 355 -10.28 3.41 6.99
CA SER A 355 -10.49 3.53 8.43
C SER A 355 -9.32 3.03 9.30
N PHE A 356 -8.20 2.59 8.71
CA PHE A 356 -7.00 2.30 9.51
C PHE A 356 -6.27 3.60 9.81
N PRO A 357 -6.14 4.01 11.10
CA PRO A 357 -5.29 5.14 11.44
C PRO A 357 -3.83 4.79 11.07
N GLY A 358 -3.20 5.69 10.32
CA GLY A 358 -1.78 5.64 9.99
C GLY A 358 -0.90 5.78 11.22
#